data_AF-A0A2V4AI40-F1
#
_entry.id   AF-A0A2V4AI40-F1
#
_cell.length_a   1.000
_cell.length_b   1.000
_cell.length_c   1.000
_cell.angle_alpha   90.00
_cell.angle_beta   90.00
_cell.angle_gamma   90.00
#
_symmetry.space_group_name_H-M   'P 1'
#
loop_
_entity.id
_entity.type
_entity.pdbx_description
1 polymer ?
#
loop_
_entity_poly.entity_id
_entity_poly.type
_entity_poly.pdbx_seq_one_letter_code
_entity_poly.pdbx_strand_id
1 'polypeptide(L)'
;MTAPVTDAVAAEIDTQLCAQVRGGKVDLADPARVVRAARRLVDTLDPESALARARQAREQRNLELIPGDEGMSTLAAWLPAEVAASAYSRVDALARQQRNHGDTRTLEQLRADVTAALLLGQHPGATVPAAAAMVSLHLPVTTALTMTEHGCHLDGYGPIPAAIAREMLTNPASVLRKVITDEHGVVTGVGAHHRRPNAALAALIRARDRECVHPGCHRPATRSDLDHQHEHHRGGPTDPGNLAPRCEHHHYLRDHPGWNVQITPRSRLSLVTTPTGRTYGKPAETILEPPTPSHHRPSSPLWTPGQPKPKIRLPGPPDRRPARRGSTLEALLRRHHHAVQLPAP
;
A
#
# COMPACT_ATOMS: atom_id res chain seq x y z
N MET A 1 -3.04 -31.53 -6.12
CA MET A 1 -2.44 -32.85 -5.84
C MET A 1 -2.16 -33.46 -7.20
N THR A 2 -0.89 -33.64 -7.55
CA THR A 2 -0.48 -34.26 -8.82
C THR A 2 -0.94 -35.72 -8.83
N ALA A 3 -1.39 -36.21 -9.98
CA ALA A 3 -1.78 -37.61 -10.13
C ALA A 3 -0.58 -38.51 -9.75
N PRO A 4 -0.79 -39.55 -8.92
CA PRO A 4 0.25 -40.53 -8.64
C PRO A 4 0.66 -41.25 -9.93
N VAL A 5 1.90 -41.74 -9.95
CA VAL A 5 2.39 -42.63 -11.03
C VAL A 5 1.46 -43.84 -11.10
N THR A 6 1.24 -44.40 -12.28
CA THR A 6 0.38 -45.58 -12.42
C THR A 6 0.98 -46.76 -11.66
N ASP A 7 0.12 -47.65 -11.13
CA ASP A 7 0.58 -48.81 -10.33
C ASP A 7 1.56 -49.71 -11.10
N ALA A 8 1.40 -49.80 -12.42
CA ALA A 8 2.32 -50.54 -13.30
C ALA A 8 3.71 -49.90 -13.35
N VAL A 9 3.80 -48.58 -13.45
CA VAL A 9 5.08 -47.86 -13.46
C VAL A 9 5.71 -47.87 -12.06
N ALA A 10 4.90 -47.80 -11.00
CA ALA A 10 5.39 -47.91 -9.63
C ALA A 10 6.06 -49.28 -9.36
N ALA A 11 5.43 -50.38 -9.80
CA ALA A 11 5.99 -51.73 -9.69
C ALA A 11 7.31 -51.89 -10.46
N GLU A 12 7.43 -51.25 -11.62
CA GLU A 12 8.66 -51.25 -12.42
C GLU A 12 9.77 -50.43 -11.75
N ILE A 13 9.45 -49.26 -11.18
CA ILE A 13 10.40 -48.45 -10.39
C ILE A 13 10.94 -49.25 -9.21
N ASP A 14 10.06 -49.93 -8.45
CA ASP A 14 10.46 -50.74 -7.29
C ASP A 14 11.38 -51.88 -7.71
N THR A 15 11.07 -52.56 -8.81
CA THR A 15 11.89 -53.64 -9.36
C THR A 15 13.30 -53.16 -9.72
N GLN A 16 13.40 -52.04 -10.46
CA GLN A 16 14.69 -51.48 -10.86
C GLN A 16 15.47 -50.88 -9.70
N LEU A 17 14.81 -50.25 -8.72
CA LEU A 17 15.46 -49.71 -7.53
C LEU A 17 16.00 -50.85 -6.64
N CYS A 18 15.24 -51.93 -6.46
CA CYS A 18 15.69 -53.13 -5.75
C CYS A 18 16.91 -53.77 -6.43
N ALA A 19 16.94 -53.79 -7.76
CA ALA A 19 18.10 -54.27 -8.52
C ALA A 19 19.34 -53.37 -8.32
N GLN A 20 19.16 -52.04 -8.30
CA GLN A 20 20.27 -51.10 -8.06
C GLN A 20 20.83 -51.19 -6.63
N VAL A 21 19.96 -51.45 -5.65
CA VAL A 21 20.35 -51.68 -4.25
C VAL A 21 21.11 -53.00 -4.12
N ARG A 22 20.56 -54.10 -4.66
CA ARG A 22 21.23 -55.42 -4.63
C ARG A 22 22.57 -55.42 -5.38
N GLY A 23 22.67 -54.63 -6.45
CA GLY A 23 23.89 -54.44 -7.23
C GLY A 23 24.90 -53.43 -6.63
N GLY A 24 24.64 -52.88 -5.43
CA GLY A 24 25.55 -51.96 -4.74
C GLY A 24 25.69 -50.57 -5.37
N LYS A 25 24.88 -50.24 -6.39
CA LYS A 25 24.87 -48.89 -7.02
C LYS A 25 24.19 -47.85 -6.13
N VAL A 26 23.23 -48.26 -5.31
CA VAL A 26 22.52 -47.42 -4.35
C VAL A 26 22.67 -48.02 -2.97
N ASP A 27 23.23 -47.24 -2.05
CA ASP A 27 23.34 -47.61 -0.66
C ASP A 27 22.09 -47.15 0.10
N LEU A 28 21.44 -48.08 0.80
CA LEU A 28 20.26 -47.78 1.62
C LEU A 28 20.62 -46.94 2.86
N ALA A 29 21.89 -46.90 3.27
CA ALA A 29 22.37 -46.07 4.37
C ALA A 29 22.45 -44.57 4.01
N ASP A 30 22.32 -44.20 2.72
CA ASP A 30 22.19 -42.80 2.28
C ASP A 30 20.78 -42.55 1.72
N PRO A 31 19.83 -42.09 2.56
CA PRO A 31 18.46 -41.78 2.14
C PRO A 31 18.39 -40.79 0.98
N ALA A 32 19.33 -39.84 0.87
CA ALA A 32 19.33 -38.86 -0.21
C ALA A 32 19.73 -39.49 -1.55
N ARG A 33 20.62 -40.49 -1.55
CA ARG A 33 20.93 -41.29 -2.75
C ARG A 33 19.74 -42.13 -3.20
N VAL A 34 19.03 -42.77 -2.27
CA VAL A 34 17.82 -43.55 -2.59
C VAL A 34 16.75 -42.65 -3.23
N VAL A 35 16.46 -41.49 -2.64
CA VAL A 35 15.49 -40.52 -3.20
C VAL A 35 15.91 -40.03 -4.58
N ARG A 36 17.19 -39.75 -4.81
CA ARG A 36 17.70 -39.33 -6.13
C ARG A 36 17.59 -40.44 -7.17
N ALA A 37 17.90 -41.68 -6.80
CA ALA A 37 17.79 -42.85 -7.69
C ALA A 37 16.33 -43.10 -8.08
N ALA A 38 15.42 -43.10 -7.11
CA ALA A 38 13.98 -43.25 -7.34
C ALA A 38 13.44 -42.13 -8.25
N ARG A 39 13.81 -40.87 -8.01
CA ARG A 39 13.40 -39.74 -8.88
C ARG A 39 13.89 -39.91 -10.32
N ARG A 40 15.13 -40.36 -10.53
CA ARG A 40 15.64 -40.63 -11.89
C ARG A 40 14.87 -41.73 -12.60
N LEU A 41 14.53 -42.81 -11.89
CA LEU A 41 13.72 -43.90 -12.44
C LEU A 41 12.31 -43.42 -12.81
N VAL A 42 11.67 -42.64 -11.94
CA VAL A 42 10.38 -41.99 -12.22
C VAL A 42 10.45 -41.13 -13.48
N ASP A 43 11.47 -40.27 -13.60
CA ASP A 43 11.59 -39.37 -14.76
C ASP A 43 11.92 -40.13 -16.06
N THR A 44 12.56 -41.30 -15.97
CA THR A 44 12.90 -42.14 -17.12
C THR A 44 11.70 -42.97 -17.59
N LEU A 45 10.93 -43.52 -16.65
CA LEU A 45 9.82 -44.43 -16.93
C LEU A 45 8.50 -43.71 -17.17
N ASP A 46 8.34 -42.49 -16.66
CA ASP A 46 7.16 -41.65 -16.87
C ASP A 46 7.53 -40.18 -17.20
N PRO A 47 8.15 -39.96 -18.38
CA PRO A 47 8.57 -38.63 -18.81
C PRO A 47 7.37 -37.70 -19.08
N GLU A 48 6.21 -38.25 -19.48
CA GLU A 48 5.01 -37.47 -19.75
C GLU A 48 4.41 -36.89 -18.47
N SER A 49 4.27 -37.68 -17.40
CA SER A 49 3.82 -37.16 -16.12
C SER A 49 4.85 -36.25 -15.47
N ALA A 50 6.16 -36.51 -15.64
CA ALA A 50 7.20 -35.59 -15.21
C ALA A 50 7.07 -34.21 -15.88
N LEU A 51 6.82 -34.20 -17.20
CA LEU A 51 6.57 -32.98 -17.96
C LEU A 51 5.28 -32.28 -17.52
N ALA A 52 4.19 -33.02 -17.29
CA ALA A 52 2.92 -32.48 -16.81
C ALA A 52 3.08 -31.84 -15.41
N ARG A 53 3.79 -32.50 -14.49
CA ARG A 53 4.13 -31.95 -13.16
C ARG A 53 4.96 -30.68 -13.27
N ALA A 54 5.97 -30.65 -14.16
CA ALA A 54 6.78 -29.47 -14.38
C ALA A 54 5.98 -28.30 -14.98
N ARG A 55 5.04 -28.57 -15.90
CA ARG A 55 4.11 -27.55 -16.45
C ARG A 55 3.18 -27.00 -15.37
N GLN A 56 2.58 -27.87 -14.56
CA GLN A 56 1.70 -27.46 -13.47
C GLN A 56 2.45 -26.67 -12.38
N ALA A 57 3.66 -27.10 -12.01
CA ALA A 57 4.49 -26.36 -11.05
C ALA A 57 4.87 -24.98 -11.57
N ARG A 58 5.11 -24.85 -12.88
CA ARG A 58 5.35 -23.55 -13.54
C ARG A 58 4.13 -22.63 -13.46
N GLU A 59 2.91 -23.12 -13.40
CA GLU A 59 1.72 -22.26 -13.19
C GLU A 59 1.63 -21.71 -11.77
N GLN A 60 2.33 -22.33 -10.81
CA GLN A 60 2.34 -21.94 -9.40
C GLN A 60 3.46 -20.95 -9.06
N ARG A 61 4.12 -20.35 -10.05
CA ARG A 61 5.13 -19.31 -9.82
C ARG A 61 4.53 -18.18 -9.01
N ASN A 62 5.22 -17.76 -7.95
CA ASN A 62 4.79 -16.67 -7.10
C ASN A 62 5.98 -15.89 -6.55
N LEU A 63 5.68 -14.73 -6.00
CA LEU A 63 6.59 -13.90 -5.24
C LEU A 63 5.89 -13.54 -3.93
N GLU A 64 6.51 -13.88 -2.81
CA GLU A 64 5.94 -13.70 -1.48
C GLU A 64 6.88 -12.82 -0.64
N LEU A 65 6.28 -11.86 0.07
CA LEU A 65 6.95 -11.08 1.11
C LEU A 65 6.48 -11.60 2.46
N ILE A 66 7.42 -12.17 3.22
CA ILE A 66 7.18 -12.75 4.54
C ILE A 66 7.83 -11.80 5.57
N PRO A 67 7.04 -11.05 6.35
CA PRO A 67 7.56 -10.24 7.44
C PRO A 67 8.31 -11.12 8.44
N GLY A 68 9.54 -10.73 8.79
CA GLY A 68 10.37 -11.37 9.82
C GLY A 68 10.53 -10.48 11.05
N ASP A 69 11.32 -10.94 12.01
CA ASP A 69 11.63 -10.17 13.23
C ASP A 69 12.81 -9.20 13.00
N GLU A 70 13.06 -8.33 13.98
CA GLU A 70 14.26 -7.46 14.04
C GLU A 70 14.43 -6.47 12.87
N GLY A 71 13.34 -6.06 12.22
CA GLY A 71 13.36 -5.15 11.07
C GLY A 71 13.73 -5.84 9.75
N MET A 72 13.79 -7.17 9.72
CA MET A 72 14.14 -7.96 8.55
C MET A 72 12.91 -8.60 7.92
N SER A 73 12.92 -8.79 6.61
CA SER A 73 11.84 -9.48 5.88
C SER A 73 12.42 -10.42 4.83
N THR A 74 11.73 -11.53 4.57
CA THR A 74 12.11 -12.48 3.52
C THR A 74 11.32 -12.19 2.26
N LEU A 75 12.01 -11.99 1.13
CA LEU A 75 11.43 -11.98 -0.20
C LEU A 75 11.72 -13.32 -0.88
N ALA A 76 10.69 -14.15 -1.06
CA ALA A 76 10.82 -15.49 -1.62
C ALA A 76 10.18 -15.56 -3.01
N ALA A 77 10.95 -15.98 -4.02
CA ALA A 77 10.47 -16.15 -5.38
C ALA A 77 10.43 -17.63 -5.75
N TRP A 78 9.25 -18.16 -6.07
CA TRP A 78 9.09 -19.49 -6.66
C TRP A 78 9.08 -19.38 -8.17
N LEU A 79 10.16 -19.81 -8.81
CA LEU A 79 10.43 -19.60 -10.24
C LEU A 79 10.75 -20.93 -10.94
N PRO A 80 10.66 -20.98 -12.29
CA PRO A 80 11.23 -22.09 -13.04
C PRO A 80 12.72 -22.22 -12.73
N ALA A 81 13.21 -23.45 -12.60
CA ALA A 81 14.57 -23.73 -12.14
C ALA A 81 15.63 -23.01 -13.00
N GLU A 82 15.43 -22.96 -14.32
CA GLU A 82 16.30 -22.27 -15.28
C GLU A 82 16.37 -20.76 -15.05
N VAL A 83 15.25 -20.14 -14.67
CA VAL A 83 15.16 -18.70 -14.39
C VAL A 83 15.79 -18.41 -13.02
N ALA A 84 15.45 -19.20 -12.00
CA ALA A 84 16.00 -19.05 -10.66
C ALA A 84 17.53 -19.20 -10.65
N ALA A 85 18.05 -20.24 -11.31
CA ALA A 85 19.49 -20.47 -11.42
C ALA A 85 20.18 -19.32 -12.16
N SER A 86 19.63 -18.86 -13.29
CA SER A 86 20.19 -17.74 -14.05
C SER A 86 20.20 -16.43 -13.25
N ALA A 87 19.11 -16.14 -12.53
CA ALA A 87 19.01 -14.97 -11.66
C ALA A 87 20.04 -15.03 -10.52
N TYR A 88 20.12 -16.17 -9.84
CA TYR A 88 21.10 -16.38 -8.75
C TYR A 88 22.54 -16.27 -9.25
N SER A 89 22.88 -16.89 -10.39
CA SER A 89 24.21 -16.79 -10.98
C SER A 89 24.60 -15.36 -11.32
N ARG A 90 23.66 -14.55 -11.83
CA ARG A 90 23.91 -13.12 -12.08
C ARG A 90 24.18 -12.36 -10.79
N VAL A 91 23.38 -12.57 -9.76
CA VAL A 91 23.57 -11.94 -8.44
C VAL A 91 24.91 -12.35 -7.83
N ASP A 92 25.27 -13.63 -7.87
CA ASP A 92 26.54 -14.15 -7.36
C ASP A 92 27.74 -13.54 -8.09
N ALA A 93 27.68 -13.42 -9.42
CA ALA A 93 28.73 -12.81 -10.21
C ALA A 93 28.97 -11.34 -9.82
N LEU A 94 27.90 -10.55 -9.66
CA LEU A 94 27.98 -9.15 -9.24
C LEU A 94 28.48 -9.00 -7.80
N ALA A 95 28.02 -9.85 -6.87
CA ALA A 95 28.49 -9.86 -5.49
C ALA A 95 29.99 -10.19 -5.40
N ARG A 96 30.46 -11.19 -6.16
CA ARG A 96 31.89 -11.52 -6.27
C ARG A 96 32.71 -10.39 -6.90
N GLN A 97 32.17 -9.72 -7.91
CA GLN A 97 32.82 -8.56 -8.50
C GLN A 97 33.06 -7.46 -7.45
N GLN A 98 32.04 -7.09 -6.68
CA GLN A 98 32.18 -6.10 -5.59
C GLN A 98 33.20 -6.54 -4.54
N ARG A 99 33.17 -7.82 -4.16
CA ARG A 99 34.17 -8.41 -3.25
C ARG A 99 35.60 -8.22 -3.77
N ASN A 100 35.81 -8.53 -5.05
CA ASN A 100 37.13 -8.47 -5.68
C ASN A 100 37.63 -7.02 -5.79
N HIS A 101 36.74 -6.03 -5.76
CA HIS A 101 37.08 -4.60 -5.69
C HIS A 101 37.38 -4.10 -4.27
N GLY A 102 37.49 -5.00 -3.28
CA GLY A 102 37.94 -4.67 -1.93
C GLY A 102 36.81 -4.49 -0.90
N ASP A 103 35.56 -4.83 -1.24
CA ASP A 103 34.46 -4.77 -0.26
C ASP A 103 34.64 -5.80 0.87
N THR A 104 34.45 -5.37 2.12
CA THR A 104 34.69 -6.18 3.31
C THR A 104 33.45 -6.97 3.78
N ARG A 105 32.22 -6.57 3.39
CA ARG A 105 30.95 -7.23 3.78
C ARG A 105 30.83 -8.64 3.22
N THR A 106 30.28 -9.64 3.94
CA THR A 106 30.21 -11.08 3.53
C THR A 106 29.58 -11.31 2.14
N LEU A 107 29.89 -12.44 1.47
CA LEU A 107 29.30 -12.72 0.15
C LEU A 107 27.77 -12.79 0.21
N GLU A 108 27.20 -13.29 1.31
CA GLU A 108 25.74 -13.30 1.49
C GLU A 108 25.17 -11.89 1.65
N GLN A 109 25.83 -11.01 2.41
CA GLN A 109 25.45 -9.59 2.50
C GLN A 109 25.46 -8.93 1.12
N LEU A 110 26.54 -9.13 0.36
CA LEU A 110 26.66 -8.56 -0.99
C LEU A 110 25.59 -9.11 -1.95
N ARG A 111 25.25 -10.41 -1.89
CA ARG A 111 24.17 -10.97 -2.71
C ARG A 111 22.81 -10.38 -2.35
N ALA A 112 22.53 -10.19 -1.07
CA ALA A 112 21.30 -9.53 -0.62
C ALA A 112 21.22 -8.09 -1.15
N ASP A 113 22.29 -7.31 -0.99
CA ASP A 113 22.37 -5.91 -1.42
C ASP A 113 22.26 -5.77 -2.95
N VAL A 114 22.96 -6.63 -3.71
CA VAL A 114 22.87 -6.68 -5.18
C VAL A 114 21.47 -7.03 -5.63
N THR A 115 20.81 -7.99 -4.97
CA THR A 115 19.43 -8.38 -5.29
C THR A 115 18.49 -7.19 -5.09
N ALA A 116 18.60 -6.49 -3.95
CA ALA A 116 17.82 -5.30 -3.67
C ALA A 116 18.09 -4.19 -4.71
N ALA A 117 19.35 -3.92 -5.03
CA ALA A 117 19.72 -2.89 -6.01
C ALA A 117 19.19 -3.18 -7.42
N LEU A 118 19.16 -4.45 -7.84
CA LEU A 118 18.59 -4.85 -9.14
C LEU A 118 17.07 -4.69 -9.17
N LEU A 119 16.37 -5.09 -8.11
CA LEU A 119 14.91 -4.99 -8.02
C LEU A 119 14.43 -3.54 -7.90
N LEU A 120 15.20 -2.70 -7.21
CA LEU A 120 14.91 -1.27 -7.02
C LEU A 120 15.45 -0.39 -8.16
N GLY A 121 16.12 -0.96 -9.16
CA GLY A 121 16.67 -0.21 -10.30
C GLY A 121 17.85 0.69 -9.96
N GLN A 122 18.52 0.44 -8.84
CA GLN A 122 19.67 1.20 -8.36
C GLN A 122 20.99 0.69 -8.95
N HIS A 123 21.00 -0.51 -9.56
CA HIS A 123 22.19 -1.06 -10.20
C HIS A 123 22.46 -0.39 -11.57
N PRO A 124 23.70 0.05 -11.88
CA PRO A 124 24.05 0.58 -13.18
C PRO A 124 23.63 -0.38 -14.32
N GLY A 125 22.83 0.12 -15.27
CA GLY A 125 22.34 -0.65 -16.41
C GLY A 125 20.99 -1.38 -16.19
N ALA A 126 20.37 -1.29 -15.02
CA ALA A 126 19.01 -1.76 -14.80
C ALA A 126 18.00 -0.63 -15.08
N THR A 127 17.22 -0.75 -16.15
CA THR A 127 16.05 0.11 -16.41
C THR A 127 14.79 -0.56 -15.87
N VAL A 128 14.18 0.03 -14.84
CA VAL A 128 12.93 -0.47 -14.22
C VAL A 128 11.75 0.41 -14.67
N PRO A 129 10.53 -0.13 -14.89
CA PRO A 129 9.37 0.68 -15.25
C PRO A 129 9.03 1.72 -14.18
N ALA A 130 8.34 2.81 -14.58
CA ALA A 130 7.98 3.97 -13.76
C ALA A 130 7.08 3.71 -12.53
N ALA A 131 6.79 2.44 -12.20
CA ALA A 131 6.00 2.08 -11.03
C ALA A 131 6.87 2.15 -9.77
N ALA A 132 7.02 3.37 -9.22
CA ALA A 132 7.63 3.55 -7.91
C ALA A 132 6.78 2.82 -6.85
N ALA A 133 7.32 1.76 -6.25
CA ALA A 133 6.74 1.15 -5.07
C ALA A 133 6.90 2.12 -3.90
N MET A 134 5.79 2.55 -3.30
CA MET A 134 5.78 3.42 -2.13
C MET A 134 5.50 2.58 -0.90
N VAL A 135 6.42 2.60 0.07
CA VAL A 135 6.21 2.03 1.41
C VAL A 135 5.97 3.19 2.38
N SER A 136 4.96 3.06 3.24
CA SER A 136 4.61 4.08 4.22
C SER A 136 5.17 3.73 5.59
N LEU A 137 5.94 4.64 6.16
CA LEU A 137 6.44 4.59 7.53
C LEU A 137 5.69 5.63 8.38
N HIS A 138 5.05 5.17 9.45
CA HIS A 138 4.48 6.00 10.49
C HIS A 138 5.51 6.21 11.60
N LEU A 139 5.93 7.46 11.80
CA LEU A 139 6.93 7.87 12.78
C LEU A 139 6.40 9.06 13.60
N PRO A 140 6.18 8.90 14.92
CA PRO A 140 5.84 10.03 15.78
C PRO A 140 6.92 11.11 15.75
N VAL A 141 6.52 12.38 15.78
CA VAL A 141 7.47 13.51 15.75
C VAL A 141 8.43 13.49 16.93
N THR A 142 7.97 13.02 18.10
CA THR A 142 8.81 12.85 19.29
C THR A 142 9.91 11.81 19.05
N THR A 143 9.61 10.72 18.33
CA THR A 143 10.59 9.68 18.02
C THR A 143 11.55 10.10 16.90
N ALA A 144 11.05 10.87 15.93
CA ALA A 144 11.88 11.51 14.90
C ALA A 144 12.89 12.49 15.53
N LEU A 145 12.48 13.25 16.56
CA LEU A 145 13.31 14.22 17.28
C LEU A 145 14.10 13.60 18.44
N THR A 146 14.23 12.27 18.52
CA THR A 146 14.96 11.57 19.59
C THR A 146 14.49 11.90 21.01
N MET A 147 13.23 12.32 21.17
CA MET A 147 12.58 12.53 22.48
C MET A 147 11.99 11.23 23.04
N THR A 148 11.65 10.28 22.16
CA THR A 148 11.13 8.95 22.48
C THR A 148 11.75 7.89 21.56
N GLU A 149 11.71 6.61 21.93
CA GLU A 149 12.29 5.50 21.14
C GLU A 149 11.24 4.47 20.67
N HIS A 150 9.94 4.76 20.82
CA HIS A 150 8.85 3.83 20.50
C HIS A 150 7.82 4.43 19.53
N GLY A 151 6.93 3.58 19.02
CA GLY A 151 5.78 3.99 18.20
C GLY A 151 6.03 4.08 16.69
N CYS A 152 7.16 3.58 16.19
CA CYS A 152 7.42 3.51 14.75
C CYS A 152 6.75 2.29 14.15
N HIS A 153 6.08 2.45 13.00
CA HIS A 153 5.36 1.36 12.35
C HIS A 153 5.50 1.45 10.83
N LEU A 154 5.85 0.34 10.19
CA LEU A 154 5.98 0.21 8.74
C LEU A 154 4.79 -0.57 8.17
N ASP A 155 4.08 0.01 7.21
CA ASP A 155 2.87 -0.59 6.64
C ASP A 155 3.15 -1.95 6.00
N GLY A 156 2.34 -2.94 6.36
CA GLY A 156 2.49 -4.33 5.89
C GLY A 156 3.58 -5.14 6.61
N TYR A 157 4.41 -4.51 7.44
CA TYR A 157 5.43 -5.16 8.26
C TYR A 157 5.02 -5.20 9.74
N GLY A 158 4.79 -4.03 10.36
CA GLY A 158 4.56 -3.93 11.79
C GLY A 158 5.47 -2.91 12.49
N PRO A 159 5.66 -3.00 13.82
CA PRO A 159 6.52 -2.09 14.55
C PRO A 159 7.99 -2.25 14.16
N ILE A 160 8.69 -1.12 14.01
CA ILE A 160 10.15 -1.10 13.73
C ILE A 160 10.92 -0.33 14.79
N PRO A 161 12.22 -0.61 15.01
CA PRO A 161 13.05 0.19 15.91
C PRO A 161 13.21 1.64 15.45
N ALA A 162 13.20 2.58 16.40
CA ALA A 162 13.31 4.01 16.12
C ALA A 162 14.61 4.41 15.39
N ALA A 163 15.72 3.72 15.67
CA ALA A 163 16.99 3.94 14.97
C ALA A 163 16.85 3.69 13.45
N ILE A 164 16.22 2.57 13.06
CA ILE A 164 15.99 2.22 11.65
C ILE A 164 14.99 3.19 11.01
N ALA A 165 13.93 3.55 11.74
CA ALA A 165 12.96 4.54 11.25
C ALA A 165 13.62 5.91 10.96
N ARG A 166 14.58 6.33 11.79
CA ARG A 166 15.37 7.56 11.57
C ARG A 166 16.35 7.44 10.41
N GLU A 167 16.94 6.28 10.19
CA GLU A 167 17.77 6.04 8.99
C GLU A 167 16.93 6.12 7.70
N MET A 168 15.71 5.56 7.71
CA MET A 168 14.78 5.72 6.60
C MET A 168 14.37 7.19 6.39
N LEU A 169 14.27 7.97 7.47
CA LEU A 169 13.97 9.40 7.43
C LEU A 169 15.06 10.22 6.73
N THR A 170 16.33 9.83 6.87
CA THR A 170 17.47 10.55 6.28
C THR A 170 17.74 10.15 4.82
N ASN A 171 17.07 9.12 4.30
CA ASN A 171 17.18 8.74 2.90
C ASN A 171 16.64 9.87 2.00
N PRO A 172 17.43 10.42 1.05
CA PRO A 172 17.01 11.53 0.20
C PRO A 172 15.84 11.17 -0.75
N ALA A 173 15.57 9.89 -0.98
CA ALA A 173 14.40 9.44 -1.74
C ALA A 173 13.10 9.41 -0.91
N SER A 174 13.19 9.57 0.42
CA SER A 174 12.04 9.56 1.31
C SER A 174 11.21 10.85 1.20
N VAL A 175 9.89 10.71 1.12
CA VAL A 175 8.96 11.84 1.08
C VAL A 175 8.25 11.97 2.43
N LEU A 176 8.48 13.08 3.12
CA LEU A 176 7.86 13.36 4.41
C LEU A 176 6.43 13.88 4.24
N ARG A 177 5.48 13.26 4.93
CA ARG A 177 4.11 13.74 5.05
C ARG A 177 3.75 13.92 6.50
N LYS A 178 3.37 15.15 6.87
CA LYS A 178 2.81 15.43 8.20
C LYS A 178 1.44 14.76 8.29
N VAL A 179 1.21 13.97 9.31
CA VAL A 179 -0.09 13.41 9.65
C VAL A 179 -0.44 13.91 11.04
N ILE A 180 -1.65 14.44 11.21
CA ILE A 180 -2.16 14.94 12.48
C ILE A 180 -3.03 13.83 13.06
N THR A 181 -2.72 13.44 14.29
CA THR A 181 -3.51 12.50 15.08
C THR A 181 -4.08 13.20 16.31
N ASP A 182 -5.21 12.71 16.81
CA ASP A 182 -5.67 13.09 18.15
C ASP A 182 -4.87 12.39 19.27
N GLU A 183 -5.27 12.63 20.52
CA GLU A 183 -4.68 12.03 21.72
C GLU A 183 -4.84 10.51 21.82
N HIS A 184 -5.71 9.92 21.00
CA HIS A 184 -5.93 8.47 20.91
C HIS A 184 -5.23 7.84 19.69
N GLY A 185 -4.48 8.63 18.91
CA GLY A 185 -3.76 8.15 17.73
C GLY A 185 -4.62 8.02 16.48
N VAL A 186 -5.87 8.50 16.50
CA VAL A 186 -6.74 8.49 15.31
C VAL A 186 -6.30 9.60 14.36
N VAL A 187 -6.14 9.27 13.08
CA VAL A 187 -5.78 10.24 12.04
C VAL A 187 -6.93 11.24 11.84
N THR A 188 -6.69 12.48 12.26
CA THR A 188 -7.65 13.59 12.14
C THR A 188 -7.33 14.52 10.97
N GLY A 189 -6.13 14.42 10.40
CA GLY A 189 -5.78 15.15 9.19
C GLY A 189 -4.44 14.73 8.58
N VAL A 190 -4.23 15.11 7.33
CA VAL A 190 -2.92 15.04 6.66
C VAL A 190 -2.52 16.48 6.35
N GLY A 191 -1.27 16.83 6.65
CA GLY A 191 -0.77 18.20 6.63
C GLY A 191 -1.05 18.93 5.31
N ALA A 192 -1.78 20.03 5.42
CA ALA A 192 -2.20 20.90 4.33
C ALA A 192 -1.09 21.87 3.85
N HIS A 193 0.18 21.45 3.87
CA HIS A 193 1.33 22.33 3.56
C HIS A 193 1.59 22.53 2.06
N HIS A 194 0.70 22.06 1.19
CA HIS A 194 0.78 22.41 -0.22
C HIS A 194 0.12 23.77 -0.44
N ARG A 195 0.89 24.74 -0.98
CA ARG A 195 0.34 26.03 -1.44
C ARG A 195 -0.83 25.82 -2.41
N ARG A 196 -0.76 24.80 -3.25
CA ARG A 196 -1.84 24.47 -4.20
C ARG A 196 -2.80 23.45 -3.58
N PRO A 197 -4.12 23.69 -3.61
CA PRO A 197 -5.09 22.70 -3.18
C PRO A 197 -5.01 21.45 -4.06
N ASN A 198 -5.29 20.29 -3.47
CA ASN A 198 -5.45 19.05 -4.25
C ASN A 198 -6.74 19.11 -5.10
N ALA A 199 -6.90 18.16 -6.02
CA ALA A 199 -8.03 18.16 -6.97
C ALA A 199 -9.40 18.12 -6.28
N ALA A 200 -9.54 17.34 -5.20
CA ALA A 200 -10.79 17.21 -4.46
C ALA A 200 -11.17 18.51 -3.74
N LEU A 201 -10.21 19.14 -3.07
CA LEU A 201 -10.38 20.44 -2.43
C LEU A 201 -10.70 21.51 -3.48
N ALA A 202 -9.98 21.55 -4.60
CA ALA A 202 -10.25 22.51 -5.67
C ALA A 202 -11.66 22.35 -6.26
N ALA A 203 -12.12 21.11 -6.44
CA ALA A 203 -13.48 20.82 -6.90
C ALA A 203 -14.53 21.28 -5.87
N LEU A 204 -14.30 21.04 -4.58
CA LEU A 204 -15.18 21.49 -3.50
C LEU A 204 -15.33 23.00 -3.48
N ILE A 205 -14.22 23.77 -3.57
CA ILE A 205 -14.28 25.23 -3.54
C ILE A 205 -15.02 25.79 -4.76
N ARG A 206 -14.76 25.23 -5.95
CA ARG A 206 -15.45 25.64 -7.17
C ARG A 206 -16.94 25.34 -7.15
N ALA A 207 -17.33 24.18 -6.61
CA ALA A 207 -18.74 23.81 -6.47
C ALA A 207 -19.44 24.71 -5.44
N ARG A 208 -18.78 25.01 -4.31
CA ARG A 208 -19.34 25.84 -3.24
C ARG A 208 -19.56 27.28 -3.67
N ASP A 209 -18.50 27.94 -4.18
CA ASP A 209 -18.51 29.39 -4.37
C ASP A 209 -18.96 29.79 -5.79
N ARG A 210 -18.82 28.90 -6.79
CA ARG A 210 -19.30 28.98 -8.20
C ARG A 210 -18.76 30.13 -9.06
N GLU A 211 -18.56 31.30 -8.47
CA GLU A 211 -18.07 32.53 -9.09
C GLU A 211 -17.01 33.18 -8.20
N CYS A 212 -16.34 34.21 -8.72
CA CYS A 212 -15.50 35.08 -7.93
C CYS A 212 -16.30 35.68 -6.74
N VAL A 213 -15.67 35.67 -5.56
CA VAL A 213 -16.31 36.15 -4.31
C VAL A 213 -16.44 37.66 -4.21
N HIS A 214 -15.82 38.44 -5.10
CA HIS A 214 -15.92 39.90 -5.08
C HIS A 214 -17.37 40.35 -5.40
N PRO A 215 -17.95 41.31 -4.65
CA PRO A 215 -19.26 41.88 -4.95
C PRO A 215 -19.37 42.39 -6.39
N GLY A 216 -20.46 42.03 -7.07
CA GLY A 216 -20.72 42.40 -8.46
C GLY A 216 -19.92 41.63 -9.53
N CYS A 217 -19.05 40.70 -9.14
CA CYS A 217 -18.32 39.86 -10.09
C CYS A 217 -19.04 38.54 -10.36
N HIS A 218 -19.23 38.21 -11.63
CA HIS A 218 -19.86 36.96 -12.10
C HIS A 218 -18.88 36.02 -12.83
N ARG A 219 -17.57 36.24 -12.66
CA ARG A 219 -16.57 35.38 -13.31
C ARG A 219 -16.64 33.97 -12.70
N PRO A 220 -16.81 32.89 -13.49
CA PRO A 220 -16.89 31.53 -12.96
C PRO A 220 -15.65 31.14 -12.15
N ALA A 221 -15.85 30.35 -11.08
CA ALA A 221 -14.77 29.83 -10.24
C ALA A 221 -13.83 28.89 -11.00
N THR A 222 -14.29 28.29 -12.10
CA THR A 222 -13.45 27.49 -13.02
C THR A 222 -12.45 28.32 -13.81
N ARG A 223 -12.69 29.63 -13.96
CA ARG A 223 -11.82 30.62 -14.63
C ARG A 223 -11.20 31.61 -13.63
N SER A 224 -11.15 31.22 -12.36
CA SER A 224 -10.65 32.01 -11.24
C SER A 224 -9.59 31.21 -10.48
N ASP A 225 -8.65 31.91 -9.87
CA ASP A 225 -7.65 31.32 -8.99
C ASP A 225 -8.26 31.00 -7.63
N LEU A 226 -7.82 29.91 -7.00
CA LEU A 226 -8.20 29.58 -5.63
C LEU A 226 -7.19 30.22 -4.68
N ASP A 227 -7.67 31.24 -4.00
CA ASP A 227 -6.85 32.19 -3.28
C ASP A 227 -7.11 32.12 -1.77
N HIS A 228 -6.04 32.27 -0.99
CA HIS A 228 -6.09 32.19 0.47
C HIS A 228 -6.52 33.53 1.08
N GLN A 229 -7.43 33.50 2.06
CA GLN A 229 -7.79 34.70 2.83
C GLN A 229 -6.68 35.10 3.81
N HIS A 230 -6.18 34.13 4.59
CA HIS A 230 -4.92 34.25 5.31
C HIS A 230 -3.82 33.70 4.41
N GLU A 231 -2.90 34.55 3.98
CA GLU A 231 -1.91 34.21 2.96
C GLU A 231 -1.06 33.00 3.36
N HIS A 232 -0.87 32.06 2.44
CA HIS A 232 -0.10 30.83 2.69
C HIS A 232 1.33 31.10 3.19
N HIS A 233 2.01 32.12 2.65
CA HIS A 233 3.38 32.47 3.08
C HIS A 233 3.45 33.06 4.51
N ARG A 234 2.30 33.45 5.08
CA ARG A 234 2.15 33.91 6.47
C ARG A 234 1.55 32.83 7.38
N GLY A 235 1.60 31.57 6.95
CA GLY A 235 1.06 30.43 7.72
C GLY A 235 -0.41 30.12 7.43
N GLY A 236 -1.00 30.70 6.38
CA GLY A 236 -2.33 30.34 5.87
C GLY A 236 -2.48 28.86 5.53
N PRO A 237 -3.43 28.13 6.15
CA PRO A 237 -3.68 26.73 5.79
C PRO A 237 -4.38 26.63 4.42
N THR A 238 -4.06 25.59 3.65
CA THR A 238 -4.77 25.27 2.40
C THR A 238 -5.95 24.36 2.70
N ASP A 239 -7.06 24.95 3.15
CA ASP A 239 -8.27 24.24 3.58
C ASP A 239 -9.55 24.88 3.02
N PRO A 240 -10.73 24.25 3.21
CA PRO A 240 -11.97 24.81 2.71
C PRO A 240 -12.35 26.17 3.27
N GLY A 241 -12.05 26.45 4.54
CA GLY A 241 -12.38 27.71 5.20
C GLY A 241 -11.55 28.88 4.68
N ASN A 242 -10.26 28.63 4.40
CA ASN A 242 -9.31 29.67 4.02
C ASN A 242 -9.27 29.96 2.50
N LEU A 243 -9.73 29.04 1.65
CA LEU A 243 -9.73 29.22 0.19
C LEU A 243 -11.02 29.86 -0.34
N ALA A 244 -10.88 30.72 -1.36
CA ALA A 244 -11.99 31.26 -2.14
C ALA A 244 -11.58 31.57 -3.59
N PRO A 245 -12.48 31.46 -4.58
CA PRO A 245 -12.19 31.83 -5.95
C PRO A 245 -12.09 33.35 -6.14
N ARG A 246 -11.01 33.82 -6.76
CA ARG A 246 -10.84 35.20 -7.22
C ARG A 246 -10.39 35.24 -8.67
N CYS A 247 -11.02 36.07 -9.49
CA CYS A 247 -10.47 36.32 -10.82
C CYS A 247 -9.18 37.14 -10.70
N GLU A 248 -8.35 37.08 -11.72
CA GLU A 248 -7.08 37.81 -11.79
C GLU A 248 -7.21 39.29 -11.37
N HIS A 249 -8.20 40.01 -11.91
CA HIS A 249 -8.44 41.41 -11.54
C HIS A 249 -8.68 41.61 -10.03
N HIS A 250 -9.54 40.81 -9.41
CA HIS A 250 -9.87 40.93 -7.98
C HIS A 250 -8.84 40.25 -7.07
N HIS A 251 -7.96 39.41 -7.62
CA HIS A 251 -6.77 38.93 -6.94
C HIS A 251 -5.80 40.09 -6.74
N TYR A 252 -5.47 40.83 -7.81
CA TYR A 252 -4.61 42.01 -7.71
C TYR A 252 -5.22 43.14 -6.87
N LEU A 253 -6.53 43.37 -6.99
CA LEU A 253 -7.20 44.44 -6.27
C LEU A 253 -7.15 44.26 -4.75
N ARG A 254 -7.14 43.02 -4.26
CA ARG A 254 -7.08 42.71 -2.82
C ARG A 254 -5.81 43.28 -2.17
N ASP A 255 -4.69 43.24 -2.90
CA ASP A 255 -3.39 43.67 -2.38
C ASP A 255 -3.14 45.17 -2.61
N HIS A 256 -4.06 45.86 -3.29
CA HIS A 256 -3.93 47.28 -3.55
C HIS A 256 -4.19 48.09 -2.25
N PRO A 257 -3.35 49.09 -1.92
CA PRO A 257 -3.55 49.92 -0.74
C PRO A 257 -4.96 50.51 -0.64
N GLY A 258 -5.51 50.51 0.58
CA GLY A 258 -6.84 51.03 0.89
C GLY A 258 -8.00 50.06 0.65
N TRP A 259 -7.75 48.92 0.00
CA TRP A 259 -8.74 47.85 -0.10
C TRP A 259 -8.63 46.88 1.08
N ASN A 260 -9.78 46.46 1.61
CA ASN A 260 -9.85 45.43 2.64
C ASN A 260 -10.90 44.40 2.24
N VAL A 261 -10.52 43.13 2.15
CA VAL A 261 -11.43 42.05 1.80
C VAL A 261 -11.46 41.01 2.90
N GLN A 262 -12.66 40.68 3.37
CA GLN A 262 -12.89 39.66 4.38
C GLN A 262 -13.99 38.72 3.92
N ILE A 263 -13.92 37.46 4.36
CA ILE A 263 -15.01 36.49 4.21
C ILE A 263 -15.37 36.00 5.59
N THR A 264 -16.63 36.13 5.97
CA THR A 264 -17.09 35.66 7.28
C THR A 264 -17.00 34.12 7.36
N PRO A 265 -16.45 33.55 8.44
CA PRO A 265 -16.23 32.10 8.52
C PRO A 265 -17.51 31.25 8.42
N ARG A 266 -18.65 31.77 8.93
CA ARG A 266 -19.91 31.02 9.04
C ARG A 266 -20.85 31.24 7.86
N SER A 267 -21.14 32.50 7.52
CA SER A 267 -22.06 32.83 6.43
C SER A 267 -21.38 32.95 5.07
N ARG A 268 -20.03 32.90 5.04
CA ARG A 268 -19.23 33.07 3.82
C ARG A 268 -19.57 34.38 3.06
N LEU A 269 -20.07 35.38 3.79
CA LEU A 269 -20.35 36.71 3.27
C LEU A 269 -19.01 37.38 2.95
N SER A 270 -18.78 37.67 1.67
CA SER A 270 -17.63 38.46 1.28
C SER A 270 -17.93 39.94 1.48
N LEU A 271 -17.13 40.61 2.30
CA LEU A 271 -17.17 42.04 2.56
C LEU A 271 -15.95 42.68 1.92
N VAL A 272 -16.17 43.68 1.08
CA VAL A 272 -15.11 44.47 0.44
C VAL A 272 -15.28 45.92 0.83
N THR A 273 -14.29 46.45 1.55
CA THR A 273 -14.19 47.88 1.87
C THR A 273 -13.24 48.54 0.87
N THR A 274 -13.75 49.57 0.21
CA THR A 274 -13.02 50.38 -0.77
C THR A 274 -12.12 51.43 -0.09
N PRO A 275 -11.14 52.01 -0.80
CA PRO A 275 -10.29 53.10 -0.27
C PRO A 275 -11.07 54.34 0.19
N THR A 276 -12.29 54.54 -0.33
CA THR A 276 -13.19 55.63 0.10
C THR A 276 -13.98 55.30 1.36
N GLY A 277 -13.74 54.15 2.01
CA GLY A 277 -14.42 53.70 3.23
C GLY A 277 -15.80 53.09 3.02
N ARG A 278 -16.23 52.86 1.78
CA ARG A 278 -17.53 52.22 1.47
C ARG A 278 -17.38 50.70 1.47
N THR A 279 -18.35 50.00 2.05
CA THR A 279 -18.36 48.54 2.18
C THR A 279 -19.46 47.91 1.34
N TYR A 280 -19.12 46.87 0.58
CA TYR A 280 -20.02 46.10 -0.26
C TYR A 280 -20.02 44.63 0.16
N GLY A 281 -21.18 43.98 0.11
CA GLY A 281 -21.36 42.59 0.52
C GLY A 281 -21.81 41.68 -0.63
N LYS A 282 -21.23 40.48 -0.73
CA LYS A 282 -21.72 39.37 -1.57
C LYS A 282 -22.03 38.16 -0.69
N PRO A 283 -23.31 37.82 -0.45
CA PRO A 283 -23.65 36.62 0.30
C PRO A 283 -23.26 35.37 -0.49
N ALA A 284 -22.96 34.28 0.21
CA ALA A 284 -22.88 32.98 -0.43
C ALA A 284 -24.29 32.54 -0.82
N GLU A 285 -24.53 32.34 -2.11
CA GLU A 285 -25.82 31.85 -2.60
C GLU A 285 -25.92 30.34 -2.46
N THR A 286 -27.05 29.87 -1.92
CA THR A 286 -27.36 28.45 -1.83
C THR A 286 -27.77 27.92 -3.21
N ILE A 287 -27.19 26.79 -3.62
CA ILE A 287 -27.42 26.17 -4.95
C ILE A 287 -28.85 25.66 -5.08
N LEU A 288 -29.36 25.07 -4.01
CA LEU A 288 -30.72 24.56 -3.88
C LEU A 288 -31.25 25.05 -2.54
N GLU A 289 -32.47 25.56 -2.50
CA GLU A 289 -33.13 25.81 -1.23
C GLU A 289 -33.22 24.47 -0.48
N PRO A 290 -32.63 24.35 0.71
CA PRO A 290 -32.77 23.14 1.49
C PRO A 290 -34.26 22.96 1.78
N PRO A 291 -34.81 21.74 1.68
CA PRO A 291 -36.21 21.52 1.96
C PRO A 291 -36.49 22.03 3.37
N THR A 292 -37.46 22.93 3.48
CA THR A 292 -37.96 23.37 4.78
C THR A 292 -38.40 22.12 5.52
N PRO A 293 -37.87 21.84 6.73
CA PRO A 293 -38.35 20.69 7.48
C PRO A 293 -39.84 20.92 7.71
N SER A 294 -40.68 20.17 7.00
CA SER A 294 -42.11 20.23 7.21
C SER A 294 -42.37 19.68 8.60
N HIS A 295 -42.69 20.54 9.56
CA HIS A 295 -43.23 20.12 10.85
C HIS A 295 -44.58 19.40 10.71
N HIS A 296 -45.13 19.33 9.49
CA HIS A 296 -46.07 18.30 9.11
C HIS A 296 -45.37 16.95 9.21
N ARG A 297 -45.45 16.36 10.41
CA ARG A 297 -45.44 14.90 10.55
C ARG A 297 -46.50 14.41 9.55
N PRO A 298 -46.15 13.70 8.47
CA PRO A 298 -47.19 13.06 7.70
C PRO A 298 -47.93 12.19 8.71
N SER A 299 -49.23 12.42 8.88
CA SER A 299 -50.12 11.45 9.50
C SER A 299 -50.09 10.24 8.60
N SER A 300 -49.02 9.46 8.71
CA SER A 300 -48.89 8.19 8.02
C SER A 300 -50.10 7.38 8.49
N PRO A 301 -51.03 7.03 7.59
CA PRO A 301 -52.22 6.25 7.98
C PRO A 301 -51.82 4.83 8.43
N LEU A 302 -50.52 4.50 8.38
CA LEU A 302 -49.97 3.18 8.58
C LEU A 302 -49.53 2.91 10.02
N TRP A 303 -49.66 3.86 10.97
CA TRP A 303 -49.31 3.57 12.35
C TRP A 303 -50.07 4.39 13.41
N THR A 304 -50.90 3.69 14.18
CA THR A 304 -51.57 4.18 15.39
C THR A 304 -50.73 3.84 16.63
N PRO A 305 -50.55 4.77 17.59
CA PRO A 305 -49.87 4.48 18.85
C PRO A 305 -50.61 3.37 19.63
N GLY A 306 -49.89 2.31 20.02
CA GLY A 306 -50.44 1.14 20.74
C GLY A 306 -50.48 -0.15 19.92
N GLN A 307 -50.30 -0.08 18.60
CA GLN A 307 -50.09 -1.26 17.75
C GLN A 307 -48.59 -1.61 17.70
N PRO A 308 -48.21 -2.91 17.79
CA PRO A 308 -46.83 -3.32 17.62
C PRO A 308 -46.36 -2.88 16.22
N LYS A 309 -45.17 -2.24 16.15
CA LYS A 309 -44.59 -1.79 14.88
C LYS A 309 -44.56 -2.97 13.90
N PRO A 310 -45.07 -2.82 12.66
CA PRO A 310 -44.96 -3.87 11.67
C PRO A 310 -43.48 -4.19 11.46
N LYS A 311 -43.11 -5.47 11.60
CA LYS A 311 -41.75 -5.94 11.37
C LYS A 311 -41.44 -5.78 9.89
N ILE A 312 -40.79 -4.68 9.51
CA ILE A 312 -40.20 -4.52 8.18
C ILE A 312 -39.10 -5.58 8.09
N ARG A 313 -39.37 -6.69 7.40
CA ARG A 313 -38.32 -7.60 6.94
C ARG A 313 -37.57 -6.87 5.84
N LEU A 314 -36.43 -6.27 6.21
CA LEU A 314 -35.42 -5.94 5.23
C LEU A 314 -35.10 -7.22 4.43
N PRO A 315 -35.04 -7.19 3.09
CA PRO A 315 -34.54 -8.33 2.34
C PRO A 315 -33.15 -8.67 2.90
N GLY A 316 -32.98 -9.92 3.30
CA GLY A 316 -31.71 -10.40 3.83
C GLY A 316 -30.59 -10.14 2.83
N PRO A 317 -29.34 -9.94 3.30
CA PRO A 317 -28.20 -9.86 2.40
C PRO A 317 -28.18 -11.08 1.48
N PRO A 318 -27.79 -10.92 0.20
CA PRO A 318 -27.69 -12.05 -0.72
C PRO A 318 -26.80 -13.12 -0.10
N ASP A 319 -27.26 -14.37 -0.23
CA ASP A 319 -26.68 -15.56 0.38
C ASP A 319 -25.20 -15.68 -0.02
N ARG A 320 -24.30 -15.25 0.87
CA ARG A 320 -22.87 -15.45 0.72
C ARG A 320 -22.60 -16.91 1.02
N ARG A 321 -22.63 -17.74 -0.03
CA ARG A 321 -22.06 -19.09 0.01
C ARG A 321 -20.71 -19.00 0.72
N PRO A 322 -20.46 -19.80 1.77
CA PRO A 322 -19.17 -19.78 2.43
C PRO A 322 -18.11 -20.25 1.44
N ALA A 323 -17.22 -19.33 1.04
CA ALA A 323 -15.94 -19.72 0.49
C ALA A 323 -15.29 -20.60 1.57
N ARG A 324 -15.05 -21.88 1.23
CA ARG A 324 -14.39 -22.86 2.10
C ARG A 324 -13.09 -22.25 2.63
N ARG A 325 -13.11 -21.72 3.85
CA ARG A 325 -11.90 -21.45 4.64
C ARG A 325 -11.37 -22.80 5.09
N GLY A 326 -10.45 -23.34 4.31
CA GLY A 326 -9.69 -24.54 4.63
C GLY A 326 -8.21 -24.25 4.54
N SER A 327 -7.69 -23.43 5.45
CA SER A 327 -6.27 -23.44 5.81
C SER A 327 -6.13 -22.78 7.18
N THR A 328 -6.26 -23.58 8.24
CA THR A 328 -5.74 -23.19 9.55
C THR A 328 -4.22 -23.07 9.45
N LEU A 329 -3.65 -22.12 10.20
CA LEU A 329 -2.21 -21.91 10.34
C LEU A 329 -1.46 -23.23 10.66
N GLU A 330 -2.09 -24.14 11.40
CA GLU A 330 -1.59 -25.50 11.68
C GLU A 330 -1.41 -26.38 10.43
N ALA A 331 -2.23 -26.24 9.40
CA ALA A 331 -2.10 -27.00 8.15
C ALA A 331 -0.95 -26.49 7.28
N LEU A 332 -0.56 -25.22 7.43
CA LEU A 332 0.59 -24.59 6.79
C LEU A 332 1.90 -24.93 7.53
N LEU A 333 1.88 -24.92 8.87
CA LEU A 333 3.02 -25.31 9.69
C LEU A 333 3.38 -26.80 9.56
N ARG A 334 2.40 -27.69 9.38
CA ARG A 334 2.67 -29.12 9.09
C ARG A 334 3.33 -29.37 7.72
N ARG A 335 3.20 -28.45 6.75
CA ARG A 335 3.90 -28.58 5.45
C ARG A 335 5.35 -28.10 5.50
N HIS A 336 5.69 -27.21 6.43
CA HIS A 336 7.07 -26.75 6.63
C HIS A 336 7.89 -27.65 7.56
N HIS A 337 7.26 -28.39 8.47
CA HIS A 337 7.98 -29.20 9.47
C HIS A 337 8.45 -30.61 9.04
N HIS A 338 8.25 -31.03 7.78
CA HIS A 338 8.72 -32.34 7.31
C HIS A 338 10.14 -32.36 6.70
N ALA A 339 10.95 -31.35 6.99
CA ALA A 339 12.40 -31.41 6.77
C ALA A 339 13.12 -31.14 8.09
N VAL A 340 13.93 -32.11 8.51
CA VAL A 340 14.88 -32.08 9.63
C VAL A 340 14.28 -32.42 11.01
N GLN A 341 14.11 -33.72 11.27
CA GLN A 341 14.44 -34.30 12.58
C GLN A 341 15.44 -35.44 12.34
N LEU A 342 16.69 -35.20 12.74
CA LEU A 342 17.70 -36.23 12.94
C LEU A 342 17.45 -36.88 14.32
N PRO A 343 17.49 -38.21 14.47
CA PRO A 343 17.60 -38.80 15.81
C PRO A 343 18.98 -38.48 16.39
N ALA A 344 19.01 -37.96 17.61
CA ALA A 344 20.21 -37.77 18.42
C ALA A 344 20.71 -39.14 18.95
N PRO A 345 21.97 -39.24 19.42
CA PRO A 345 22.83 -40.43 19.31
C PRO A 345 22.39 -41.67 20.08
#